data_AF-A0A822GA63-F1
#
_entry.id   AF-A0A822GA63-F1
#
_cell.length_a   1.000
_cell.length_b   1.000
_cell.length_c   1.000
_cell.angle_alpha   90.00
_cell.angle_beta   90.00
_cell.angle_gamma   90.00
#
_symmetry.space_group_name_H-M   'P 1'
#
loop_
_entity.id
_entity.type
_entity.pdbx_description
1 polymer ?
#
loop_
_entity_poly.entity_id
_entity_poly.type
_entity_poly.pdbx_seq_one_letter_code
_entity_poly.pdbx_strand_id
1 'polypeptide(L)'
;MSKHYNKDERFVPLMEKIANEIVNRVRQTIDIRSLFSSYTLNEAKNICYQAKQLLIQWKIEYQNTRNKLENDKRNFLTFTSLIKFNLHS
;
A
#
# COMPACT_ATOMS: atom_id res chain seq x y z
N MET A 1 -21.22 21.18 6.40
CA MET A 1 -20.51 20.14 7.19
C MET A 1 -20.87 18.75 6.65
N SER A 2 -20.20 18.27 5.61
CA SER A 2 -20.19 16.87 5.18
C SER A 2 -19.42 16.81 3.86
N LYS A 3 -18.25 16.13 3.87
CA LYS A 3 -17.50 15.69 2.67
C LYS A 3 -16.18 14.98 3.00
N HIS A 4 -15.75 14.98 4.27
CA HIS A 4 -14.58 14.21 4.70
C HIS A 4 -14.85 12.70 4.87
N TYR A 5 -16.11 12.26 4.75
CA TYR A 5 -16.55 11.03 5.39
C TYR A 5 -16.44 9.69 4.63
N ASN A 6 -16.03 9.59 3.36
CA ASN A 6 -16.37 8.33 2.65
C ASN A 6 -15.27 7.52 1.93
N LYS A 7 -14.01 7.94 1.86
CA LYS A 7 -12.96 7.08 1.27
C LYS A 7 -11.69 6.92 2.11
N ASP A 8 -11.06 8.00 2.59
CA ASP A 8 -9.73 7.87 3.20
C ASP A 8 -9.73 7.12 4.53
N GLU A 9 -10.66 7.44 5.42
CA GLU A 9 -10.75 6.79 6.74
C GLU A 9 -11.07 5.29 6.65
N ARG A 10 -11.67 4.83 5.55
CA ARG A 10 -12.00 3.40 5.35
C ARG A 10 -10.93 2.64 4.56
N PHE A 11 -10.12 3.33 3.75
CA PHE A 11 -8.99 2.70 3.05
C PHE A 11 -7.78 2.50 3.95
N VAL A 12 -7.55 3.40 4.93
CA VAL A 12 -6.45 3.26 5.90
C VAL A 12 -6.51 1.90 6.64
N PRO A 13 -7.62 1.48 7.27
CA PRO A 13 -7.69 0.21 7.96
C PRO A 13 -7.62 -1.00 7.02
N LEU A 14 -8.06 -0.88 5.76
CA LEU A 14 -7.90 -1.95 4.77
C LEU A 14 -6.44 -2.14 4.36
N MET A 15 -5.74 -1.04 4.09
CA MET A 15 -4.32 -1.05 3.74
C MET A 15 -3.45 -1.53 4.90
N GLU A 16 -3.79 -1.13 6.13
CA GLU A 16 -3.15 -1.64 7.34
C GLU A 16 -3.34 -3.16 7.50
N LYS A 17 -4.53 -3.68 7.22
CA LYS A 17 -4.77 -5.14 7.18
C LYS A 17 -3.90 -5.84 6.13
N ILE A 18 -3.77 -5.28 4.94
CA ILE A 18 -2.91 -5.85 3.87
C ILE A 18 -1.44 -5.79 4.30
N ALA A 19 -1.00 -4.69 4.91
CA ALA A 19 0.35 -4.55 5.46
C ALA A 19 0.66 -5.65 6.47
N ASN A 20 -0.24 -5.81 7.44
CA ASN A 20 -0.12 -6.79 8.50
C ASN A 20 -0.06 -8.21 7.95
N GLU A 21 -0.88 -8.54 6.95
CA GLU A 21 -0.86 -9.84 6.29
C GLU A 21 0.48 -10.12 5.58
N ILE A 22 1.04 -9.12 4.89
CA ILE A 22 2.33 -9.26 4.20
C ILE A 22 3.47 -9.40 5.20
N VAL A 23 3.47 -8.60 6.28
CA VAL A 23 4.45 -8.71 7.36
C VAL A 23 4.37 -10.08 8.04
N ASN A 24 3.16 -10.57 8.31
CA ASN A 24 2.94 -11.88 8.91
C ASN A 24 3.45 -13.01 8.00
N ARG A 25 3.18 -12.94 6.69
CA ARG A 25 3.72 -13.91 5.72
C ARG A 25 5.24 -13.87 5.67
N VAL A 26 5.84 -12.69 5.59
CA VAL A 26 7.31 -12.56 5.61
C VAL A 26 7.89 -13.14 6.90
N ARG A 27 7.25 -12.89 8.05
CA ARG A 27 7.68 -13.43 9.35
C ARG A 27 7.54 -14.95 9.43
N GLN A 28 6.52 -15.54 8.82
CA GLN A 28 6.35 -16.99 8.75
C GLN A 28 7.36 -17.64 7.79
N THR A 29 7.63 -17.00 6.66
CA THR A 29 8.61 -17.49 5.67
C THR A 29 10.04 -17.40 6.19
N ILE A 30 10.37 -16.36 6.96
CA ILE A 30 11.66 -16.18 7.64
C ILE A 30 11.55 -16.71 9.07
N ASP A 31 11.46 -18.03 9.22
CA ASP A 31 11.71 -18.64 10.53
C ASP A 31 13.23 -18.62 10.79
N ILE A 32 13.63 -17.86 11.81
CA ILE A 32 15.03 -17.70 12.21
C ILE A 32 15.65 -19.08 12.52
N ARG A 33 14.88 -20.00 13.10
CA ARG A 33 15.38 -21.34 13.40
C ARG A 33 15.68 -22.13 12.13
N SER A 34 14.79 -22.13 11.14
CA SER A 34 15.04 -22.80 9.86
C SER A 34 16.19 -22.13 9.09
N LEU A 35 16.34 -20.81 9.19
CA LEU A 35 17.43 -20.05 8.56
C LEU A 35 18.83 -20.52 8.97
N PHE A 36 19.02 -20.85 10.25
CA PHE A 36 20.32 -21.28 10.79
C PHE A 36 20.50 -22.81 10.82
N SER A 37 19.42 -23.57 10.66
CA SER A 37 19.45 -25.04 10.80
C SER A 37 19.31 -25.80 9.49
N SER A 38 18.62 -25.22 8.50
CA SER A 38 18.12 -25.95 7.33
C SER A 38 18.53 -25.34 5.99
N TYR A 39 19.01 -24.09 5.99
CA TYR A 39 19.43 -23.38 4.78
C TYR A 39 20.93 -23.10 4.79
N THR A 40 21.54 -23.14 3.61
CA THR A 40 22.90 -22.63 3.43
C THR A 40 22.92 -21.10 3.60
N LEU A 41 24.08 -20.54 3.94
CA LEU A 41 24.24 -19.09 4.11
C LEU A 41 23.75 -18.29 2.89
N ASN A 42 23.94 -18.82 1.68
CA ASN A 42 23.53 -18.15 0.44
C ASN A 42 22.00 -18.17 0.26
N GLU A 43 21.35 -19.30 0.57
CA GLU A 43 19.89 -19.43 0.53
C GLU A 43 19.23 -18.53 1.58
N ALA A 44 19.74 -18.53 2.80
CA ALA A 44 19.29 -17.65 3.88
C ALA A 44 19.38 -16.17 3.48
N LYS A 45 20.51 -15.75 2.88
CA LYS A 45 20.69 -14.39 2.35
C LYS A 45 19.69 -14.07 1.24
N ASN A 46 19.46 -15.01 0.33
CA ASN A 46 18.54 -14.81 -0.79
C ASN A 46 17.09 -14.67 -0.31
N ILE A 47 16.64 -15.50 0.62
CA ILE A 47 15.30 -15.43 1.23
C ILE A 47 15.10 -14.08 1.92
N CYS A 48 16.06 -13.66 2.75
CA CYS A 48 16.01 -12.36 3.42
C CYS A 48 16.00 -11.19 2.41
N TYR A 49 16.78 -11.29 1.32
CA TYR A 49 16.80 -10.29 0.26
C TYR A 49 15.44 -10.19 -0.44
N GLN A 50 14.85 -11.32 -0.85
CA GLN A 50 13.56 -11.36 -1.52
C GLN A 50 12.43 -10.81 -0.64
N ALA A 51 12.42 -11.18 0.64
CA ALA A 51 11.47 -10.65 1.60
C ALA A 51 11.59 -9.12 1.77
N LYS A 52 12.82 -8.60 1.83
CA LYS A 52 13.07 -7.16 1.86
C LYS A 52 12.53 -6.48 0.59
N GLN A 53 12.81 -7.04 -0.59
CA GLN A 53 12.32 -6.48 -1.85
C GLN A 53 10.79 -6.49 -1.91
N LEU A 54 10.14 -7.57 -1.45
CA LEU A 54 8.68 -7.66 -1.39
C LEU A 54 8.07 -6.55 -0.51
N LEU A 55 8.63 -6.32 0.68
CA LEU A 55 8.14 -5.27 1.59
C LEU A 55 8.35 -3.87 1.00
N ILE A 56 9.48 -3.63 0.33
CA ILE A 56 9.75 -2.36 -0.34
C ILE A 56 8.79 -2.16 -1.51
N GLN A 57 8.59 -3.16 -2.36
CA GLN A 57 7.68 -3.08 -3.50
C GLN A 57 6.25 -2.81 -3.02
N TRP A 58 5.80 -3.51 -1.98
CA TRP A 58 4.47 -3.27 -1.42
C TRP A 58 4.31 -1.83 -0.90
N LYS A 59 5.32 -1.28 -0.21
CA LYS A 59 5.31 0.12 0.23
C LYS A 59 5.20 1.09 -0.94
N ILE A 60 5.94 0.84 -2.02
CA ILE A 60 5.89 1.65 -3.25
C ILE A 60 4.50 1.59 -3.88
N GLU A 61 3.93 0.40 -4.03
CA GLU A 61 2.58 0.23 -4.60
C GLU A 61 1.50 0.88 -3.74
N TYR A 62 1.64 0.81 -2.41
CA TYR A 62 0.78 1.53 -1.48
C TYR A 62 0.84 3.04 -1.72
N GLN A 63 2.04 3.62 -1.78
CA GLN A 63 2.23 5.07 -2.01
C GLN A 63 1.67 5.49 -3.38
N ASN A 64 1.91 4.70 -4.43
CA ASN A 64 1.35 4.94 -5.76
C ASN A 64 -0.17 4.93 -5.76
N THR A 65 -0.78 3.93 -5.12
CA THR A 65 -2.23 3.81 -5.00
C THR A 65 -2.81 4.97 -4.19
N ARG A 66 -2.14 5.38 -3.11
CA ARG A 66 -2.53 6.53 -2.29
C ARG A 66 -2.49 7.83 -3.10
N ASN A 67 -1.42 8.07 -3.84
CA ASN A 67 -1.26 9.25 -4.69
C ASN A 67 -2.31 9.29 -5.82
N LYS A 68 -2.61 8.15 -6.45
CA LYS A 68 -3.69 8.05 -7.46
C LYS A 68 -5.05 8.41 -6.86
N LEU A 69 -5.38 7.89 -5.68
CA LEU A 69 -6.64 8.20 -5.00
C LEU A 69 -6.76 9.69 -4.61
N GLU A 70 -5.65 10.32 -4.23
CA GLU A 70 -5.60 11.75 -3.92
C GLU A 70 -5.72 12.62 -5.19
N ASN A 71 -5.09 12.21 -6.29
CA ASN A 71 -5.20 12.89 -7.59
C ASN A 71 -6.58 12.72 -8.23
N ASP A 72 -7.19 11.54 -8.15
CA ASP A 72 -8.56 11.30 -8.65
C ASP A 72 -9.58 12.16 -7.91
N LYS A 73 -9.39 12.40 -6.61
CA LYS A 73 -10.23 13.34 -5.85
C LYS A 73 -10.05 14.77 -6.32
N ARG A 74 -8.81 15.19 -6.60
CA ARG A 74 -8.52 16.52 -7.12
C ARG A 74 -9.14 16.71 -8.51
N ASN A 75 -9.07 15.69 -9.38
CA ASN A 75 -9.66 15.68 -10.73
C ASN A 75 -11.20 15.69 -10.71
N PHE A 76 -11.82 14.99 -9.75
CA PHE A 76 -13.28 15.02 -9.58
C PHE A 76 -13.77 16.40 -9.13
N LEU A 77 -13.03 17.07 -8.24
CA LEU A 77 -13.35 18.42 -7.78
C LEU A 77 -13.13 19.48 -8.86
N THR A 78 -12.06 19.37 -9.66
CA THR A 78 -11.81 20.29 -10.78
C THR A 78 -12.82 20.12 -11.92
N PHE A 79 -13.19 18.87 -12.24
CA PHE A 79 -14.23 18.59 -13.24
C PHE A 79 -15.61 19.12 -12.81
N THR A 80 -15.99 18.93 -11.54
CA THR A 80 -17.26 19.47 -11.03
C THR A 80 -17.27 21.00 -10.92
N SER A 81 -16.12 21.64 -10.66
CA SER A 81 -16.02 23.11 -10.75
C SER A 81 -16.06 23.63 -12.18
N LEU A 82 -15.47 22.91 -13.15
CA LEU A 82 -15.52 23.27 -14.58
C LEU A 82 -16.93 23.15 -15.16
N ILE A 83 -17.69 22.14 -14.75
CA ILE A 83 -19.10 21.98 -15.16
C ILE A 83 -19.98 23.06 -14.52
N LYS A 84 -19.73 23.46 -13.26
CA LYS A 84 -20.47 24.56 -12.61
C LYS A 84 -20.15 25.93 -13.20
N PHE A 85 -18.93 26.16 -13.68
CA PHE A 85 -18.54 27.41 -14.33
C PHE A 85 -19.15 27.55 -15.74
N ASN A 86 -19.31 26.44 -16.47
CA ASN A 86 -19.91 26.44 -17.82
C ASN A 86 -21.46 26.40 -17.86
N LEU A 87 -22.13 26.25 -16.72
CA LEU A 87 -23.60 26.26 -16.63
C LEU A 87 -24.18 27.59 -16.12
N HIS A 88 -23.34 28.62 -15.98
CA HIS A 88 -23.75 29.96 -15.54
C HIS A 88 -23.20 31.07 -16.44
N SER A 89 -22.88 30.75 -17.70
CA SER A 89 -22.53 31.72 -18.74
C SER A 89 -23.41 31.54 -19.96
#